data_AF-A0A4Q3FUP4-F1
#
_entry.id   AF-A0A4Q3FUP4-F1
#
_cell.length_a   1.000
_cell.length_b   1.000
_cell.length_c   1.000
_cell.angle_alpha   90.00
_cell.angle_beta   90.00
_cell.angle_gamma   90.00
#
_symmetry.space_group_name_H-M   'P 1'
#
loop_
_entity.id
_entity.type
_entity.pdbx_description
1 polymer ?
#
loop_
_entity_poly.entity_id
_entity_poly.type
_entity_poly.pdbx_seq_one_letter_code
_entity_poly.pdbx_strand_id
1 'polypeptide(L)' 'MRTGVIAKKVGMTRLFQEDGRHVPVTVLALEECQVVSHRTTDRDGYIALQVGSGEAKQK' A
#
# COMPACT_ATOMS: atom_id res chain seq x y z
N MET A 1 2.22 -2.41 -16.13
CA MET A 1 1.48 -2.18 -14.86
C MET A 1 2.49 -2.18 -13.72
N ARG A 2 2.38 -1.26 -12.77
CA ARG A 2 3.25 -1.22 -11.58
C ARG A 2 2.59 -2.00 -10.44
N THR A 3 3.39 -2.52 -9.51
CA THR A 3 2.85 -3.11 -8.28
C THR A 3 2.17 -2.06 -7.40
N GLY A 4 1.21 -2.51 -6.60
CA GLY A 4 0.63 -1.72 -5.52
C GLY A 4 1.45 -1.81 -4.22
N VAL A 5 0.92 -1.18 -3.19
CA VAL A 5 1.40 -1.23 -1.79
C VAL A 5 0.28 -1.68 -0.88
N ILE A 6 0.63 -2.24 0.28
CA ILE A 6 -0.33 -2.57 1.34
C ILE A 6 -0.37 -1.37 2.29
N ALA A 7 -1.55 -0.84 2.56
CA ALA A 7 -1.71 0.30 3.44
C ALA A 7 -2.87 0.07 4.42
N LYS A 8 -2.72 0.62 5.62
CA LYS A 8 -3.70 0.56 6.70
C LYS A 8 -4.46 1.86 6.79
N LYS A 9 -5.79 1.79 6.84
CA LYS A 9 -6.63 2.97 7.06
C LYS A 9 -6.43 3.47 8.49
N VAL A 10 -5.91 4.69 8.62
CA VAL A 10 -5.70 5.36 9.92
C VAL A 10 -6.93 6.17 10.32
N GLY A 11 -7.60 6.78 9.34
CA GLY A 11 -8.75 7.62 9.61
C GLY A 11 -9.13 8.47 8.41
N MET A 12 -9.97 9.46 8.67
CA MET A 12 -10.42 10.43 7.67
C MET A 12 -10.26 11.84 8.25
N THR A 13 -9.85 12.78 7.40
CA THR A 13 -9.74 14.20 7.73
C THR A 13 -10.21 15.03 6.53
N ARG A 14 -10.08 16.35 6.60
CA ARG A 14 -10.36 17.27 5.50
C ARG A 14 -9.14 18.11 5.18
N LEU A 15 -8.93 18.34 3.88
CA LEU A 15 -7.97 19.32 3.40
C LEU A 15 -8.71 20.57 2.96
N PHE A 16 -8.19 21.73 3.33
CA PHE A 16 -8.67 23.01 2.82
C PHE A 16 -7.79 23.40 1.63
N GLN A 17 -8.40 23.59 0.47
CA GLN A 17 -7.70 24.07 -0.72
C GLN A 17 -7.63 25.60 -0.72
N GLU A 18 -6.71 26.15 -1.50
CA GLU A 18 -6.49 27.61 -1.62
C GLU A 18 -7.73 28.35 -2.15
N ASP A 19 -8.59 27.65 -2.90
CA ASP A 19 -9.87 28.17 -3.41
C ASP A 19 -11.02 28.13 -2.37
N GLY A 20 -10.72 27.75 -1.12
CA GLY A 20 -11.68 27.69 -0.02
C GLY A 20 -12.51 26.41 0.05
N ARG A 21 -12.37 25.46 -0.88
CA ARG A 21 -13.07 24.18 -0.82
C ARG A 21 -12.50 23.28 0.29
N HIS A 22 -13.39 22.55 0.97
CA HIS A 22 -12.98 21.46 1.86
C HIS A 22 -13.15 20.13 1.15
N VAL A 23 -12.10 19.30 1.13
CA VAL A 23 -12.10 17.98 0.51
C VAL A 23 -11.90 16.91 1.57
N PRO A 24 -12.87 15.98 1.75
CA PRO A 24 -12.70 14.86 2.66
C PRO A 24 -11.69 13.87 2.09
N VAL A 25 -10.74 13.44 2.91
CA VAL A 25 -9.66 12.54 2.53
C VAL A 25 -9.52 11.40 3.54
N THR A 26 -9.07 10.24 3.07
CA THR A 26 -8.70 9.10 3.92
C THR A 26 -7.19 9.05 4.07
N VAL A 27 -6.72 8.93 5.30
CA VAL A 27 -5.30 8.75 5.61
C VAL A 27 -4.98 7.26 5.62
N LEU A 28 -4.03 6.86 4.78
CA LEU A 28 -3.51 5.51 4.67
C LEU A 28 -2.05 5.49 5.12
N ALA A 29 -1.73 4.69 6.14
CA ALA A 29 -0.35 4.48 6.60
C ALA A 29 0.26 3.26 5.90
N LEU A 30 1.52 3.38 5.52
CA LEU A 30 2.33 2.27 5.02
C LEU A 30 3.20 1.79 6.17
N GLU A 31 3.00 0.54 6.59
CA GLU A 31 3.81 -0.11 7.62
C GLU A 31 4.86 -0.97 6.89
N GLU A 32 6.07 -0.41 6.69
CA GLU A 32 7.25 -1.07 6.10
C GLU A 32 6.97 -2.07 4.96
N CYS A 33 6.46 -1.57 3.83
CA CYS A 33 6.21 -2.43 2.66
C CYS A 33 7.53 -2.95 2.06
N GLN A 34 7.66 -4.28 1.97
CA GLN A 34 8.84 -4.94 1.41
C GLN A 34 8.46 -5.97 0.34
N VAL A 35 9.31 -6.14 -0.67
CA VAL A 35 9.14 -7.20 -1.68
C VAL A 35 9.63 -8.52 -1.09
N VAL A 36 8.71 -9.46 -0.90
CA VAL A 36 9.00 -10.77 -0.30
C VAL A 36 9.29 -11.81 -1.38
N SER A 37 8.63 -11.71 -2.54
CA SER A 37 8.86 -12.62 -3.65
C SER A 37 8.49 -11.98 -4.98
N HIS A 38 9.15 -12.40 -6.05
CA HIS A 38 8.86 -11.99 -7.42
C HIS A 38 8.46 -13.20 -8.24
N ARG A 39 7.24 -13.20 -8.77
CA ARG A 39 6.68 -14.23 -9.65
C ARG A 39 7.00 -13.89 -11.10
N THR A 40 7.61 -14.85 -11.80
CA THR A 40 7.98 -14.71 -13.21
C THR A 40 7.19 -15.69 -14.07
N THR A 41 7.02 -15.35 -15.35
CA THR A 41 6.28 -16.21 -16.29
C THR A 41 6.87 -17.62 -16.38
N ASP A 42 8.20 -17.75 -16.39
CA ASP A 42 8.85 -19.05 -16.56
C ASP A 42 8.67 -19.99 -15.37
N ARG A 43 8.69 -19.45 -14.14
CA ARG A 43 8.63 -20.25 -12.90
C ARG A 43 7.22 -20.41 -12.38
N ASP A 44 6.40 -19.37 -12.49
CA ASP A 44 5.09 -19.28 -11.83
C ASP A 44 3.92 -19.20 -12.84
N GLY A 45 4.18 -19.00 -14.14
CA GLY A 45 3.15 -18.89 -15.19
C GLY A 45 2.52 -17.50 -15.34
N TYR A 46 2.94 -16.51 -14.54
CA TYR A 46 2.44 -15.14 -14.57
C TYR A 46 3.45 -14.16 -13.95
N ILE A 47 3.23 -12.85 -14.16
CA ILE A 47 4.05 -11.77 -13.61
C ILE A 47 3.35 -11.15 -12.40
N ALA A 48 3.99 -11.19 -11.22
CA ALA A 48 3.49 -10.51 -10.02
C ALA A 48 4.60 -10.24 -8.99
N LEU A 49 4.38 -9.26 -8.12
CA LEU A 49 5.19 -9.04 -6.92
C LEU A 49 4.37 -9.39 -5.67
N GLN A 50 4.96 -10.17 -4.78
CA GLN A 50 4.44 -10.43 -3.45
C GLN A 50 5.03 -9.39 -2.50
N VAL A 51 4.16 -8.59 -1.89
CA VAL A 51 4.53 -7.52 -0.96
C VAL A 51 4.11 -7.93 0.46
N GLY A 52 5.03 -7.81 1.41
CA GLY A 52 4.76 -7.91 2.85
C GLY A 52 4.64 -6.51 3.45
N SER A 53 3.93 -6.40 4.58
CA SER A 53 3.77 -5.15 5.33
C SER A 53 3.62 -5.45 6.82
N GLY A 54 4.20 -4.58 7.64
CA GLY A 54 4.20 -4.66 9.09
C GLY A 54 5.10 -5.77 9.63
N GLU A 55 5.06 -5.93 10.95
CA GLU A 55 5.83 -6.94 11.67
C GLU A 55 4.93 -8.09 12.10
N ALA A 56 5.44 -9.32 11.97
CA ALA A 56 4.82 -10.50 12.55
C ALA A 56 5.54 -10.89 13.84
N LYS A 57 4.79 -11.23 14.90
CA LYS A 57 5.38 -11.80 16.11
C LYS A 57 6.10 -13.11 15.77
N GLN A 58 7.31 -13.28 16.29
CA GLN A 58 8.05 -14.51 16.18
C GLN A 58 7.27 -15.65 16.86
N LYS A 59 7.20 -16.80 16.19
CA LYS A 59 6.57 -18.01 16.71
C LYS A 59 7.49 -18.73 17.69
#